data_AF-A0A257LFU0-F1
#
_entry.id   AF-A0A257LFU0-F1
#
_cell.length_a   1.000
_cell.length_b   1.000
_cell.length_c   1.000
_cell.angle_alpha   90.00
_cell.angle_beta   90.00
_cell.angle_gamma   90.00
#
_symmetry.space_group_name_H-M   'P 1'
#
loop_
_entity.id
_entity.type
_entity.pdbx_description
1 polymer ?
#
loop_
_entity_poly.entity_id
_entity_poly.type
_entity_poly.pdbx_seq_one_letter_code
_entity_poly.pdbx_strand_id
1 'polypeptide(L)' 'GGSGSSSPPVHSSGVANAGPSLSVEANEKHLLREALIKSRGNRTKAAKLMGGSRRTLHRKIAQWPELDVTDK' A
#
# COMPACT_ATOMS: atom_id res chain seq x y z
N GLY A 1 -40.74 47.51 2.45
CA GLY A 1 -40.76 46.82 1.16
C GLY A 1 -39.41 46.97 0.51
N GLY A 2 -38.86 45.90 -0.06
CA GLY A 2 -37.56 45.92 -0.74
C GLY A 2 -36.88 44.56 -0.69
N SER A 3 -37.33 43.65 -1.54
CA SER A 3 -36.75 42.34 -1.81
C SER A 3 -35.36 42.43 -2.45
N GLY A 4 -34.51 41.42 -2.23
CA GLY A 4 -33.27 41.27 -2.99
C GLY A 4 -32.50 39.97 -2.71
N SER A 5 -32.68 38.98 -3.59
CA SER A 5 -31.71 37.98 -4.07
C SER A 5 -30.91 37.15 -3.05
N SER A 6 -31.23 35.86 -2.84
CA SER A 6 -30.69 34.71 -3.62
C SER A 6 -29.16 34.70 -3.82
N SER A 7 -28.45 33.91 -3.02
CA SER A 7 -27.70 32.71 -3.46
C SER A 7 -26.77 32.18 -2.36
N PRO A 8 -26.62 30.85 -2.22
CA PRO A 8 -25.66 30.25 -1.29
C PRO A 8 -24.24 30.31 -1.85
N PRO A 9 -23.19 30.49 -1.02
CA PRO A 9 -21.88 30.00 -1.41
C PRO A 9 -21.94 28.47 -1.35
N VAL A 10 -22.13 27.87 -2.52
CA VAL A 10 -21.75 26.49 -2.79
C VAL A 10 -20.27 26.36 -2.43
N HIS A 11 -19.94 25.77 -1.28
CA HIS A 11 -18.59 25.28 -1.05
C HIS A 11 -18.39 24.02 -1.89
N SER A 12 -18.24 24.23 -3.20
CA SER A 12 -17.62 23.28 -4.11
C SER A 12 -16.12 23.44 -3.96
N SER A 13 -15.53 22.66 -3.06
CA SER A 13 -14.08 22.38 -2.98
C SER A 13 -13.99 21.12 -2.13
N GLY A 14 -14.02 19.93 -2.71
CA GLY A 14 -13.24 19.53 -3.86
C GLY A 14 -12.49 18.31 -3.35
N VAL A 15 -12.89 17.14 -3.87
CA VAL A 15 -12.27 15.84 -3.64
C VAL A 15 -11.79 15.62 -2.20
N ALA A 16 -12.63 14.97 -1.40
CA ALA A 16 -12.10 14.02 -0.44
C ALA A 16 -11.20 13.10 -1.25
N ASN A 17 -9.91 13.45 -1.31
CA ASN A 17 -8.84 12.62 -1.79
C ASN A 17 -9.08 11.36 -1.00
N ALA A 18 -9.60 10.35 -1.69
CA ALA A 18 -9.79 9.04 -1.16
C ALA A 18 -8.37 8.60 -0.82
N GLY A 19 -7.94 8.99 0.38
CA GLY A 19 -6.66 8.61 0.94
C GLY A 19 -6.62 7.12 0.72
N PRO A 20 -5.56 6.62 0.06
CA PRO A 20 -5.54 5.27 -0.48
C PRO A 20 -6.04 4.40 0.65
N SER A 21 -7.22 3.79 0.45
CA SER A 21 -7.79 2.88 1.43
C SER A 21 -6.64 1.93 1.71
N LEU A 22 -6.02 2.06 2.88
CA LEU A 22 -4.74 1.42 3.20
C LEU A 22 -5.05 -0.05 3.33
N SER A 23 -5.18 -0.70 2.17
CA SER A 23 -5.59 -2.06 2.07
C SER A 23 -4.47 -2.85 2.69
N VAL A 24 -4.82 -3.69 3.65
CA VAL A 24 -3.87 -4.54 4.37
C VAL A 24 -2.95 -5.24 3.36
N GLU A 25 -3.51 -5.66 2.22
CA GLU A 25 -2.76 -6.26 1.13
C GLU A 25 -1.68 -5.34 0.53
N ALA A 26 -2.00 -4.08 0.24
CA ALA A 26 -1.06 -3.13 -0.36
C ALA A 26 0.10 -2.83 0.60
N ASN A 27 -0.22 -2.67 1.89
CA ASN A 27 0.80 -2.51 2.93
C ASN A 27 1.67 -3.76 3.07
N GLU A 28 1.07 -4.95 3.03
CA GLU A 28 1.80 -6.21 3.08
C GLU A 28 2.73 -6.40 1.88
N LYS A 29 2.28 -6.05 0.67
CA LYS A 29 3.10 -6.05 -0.55
C LYS A 29 4.31 -5.13 -0.41
N HIS A 30 4.09 -3.91 0.10
CA HIS A 30 5.16 -2.94 0.32
C HIS A 30 6.18 -3.44 1.35
N LEU A 31 5.73 -3.96 2.48
CA LEU A 31 6.61 -4.55 3.51
C LEU A 31 7.42 -5.73 2.98
N LEU A 32 6.80 -6.61 2.19
CA LEU A 32 7.49 -7.73 1.55
C LEU A 32 8.62 -7.26 0.64
N ARG A 33 8.32 -6.29 -0.22
CA ARG A 33 9.27 -5.73 -1.17
C ARG A 33 10.46 -5.11 -0.44
N GLU A 34 10.19 -4.27 0.55
CA GLU A 34 11.22 -3.62 1.37
C GLU A 34 12.12 -4.64 2.08
N ALA A 35 11.53 -5.68 2.68
CA ALA A 35 12.28 -6.74 3.34
C ALA A 35 13.15 -7.53 2.34
N LEU A 36 12.64 -7.80 1.14
CA LEU A 36 13.38 -8.49 0.10
C LEU A 36 14.54 -7.64 -0.43
N ILE A 37 14.34 -6.34 -0.64
CA ILE A 37 15.40 -5.38 -1.03
C ILE A 37 16.49 -5.34 0.05
N LYS A 38 16.11 -5.15 1.32
CA LYS A 38 17.04 -5.12 2.46
C LYS A 38 17.81 -6.44 2.62
N SER A 39 17.18 -7.55 2.25
CA SER A 39 17.79 -8.88 2.29
C SER A 39 18.59 -9.26 1.03
N ARG A 40 18.61 -8.40 0.00
CA ARG A 40 19.19 -8.67 -1.33
C ARG A 40 18.63 -9.96 -1.96
N GLY A 41 17.30 -10.11 -2.00
CA GLY A 41 16.62 -11.28 -2.56
C GLY A 41 16.66 -12.53 -1.65
N ASN A 42 17.30 -12.48 -0.49
CA ASN A 42 17.32 -13.61 0.43
C ASN A 42 16.01 -13.74 1.20
N ARG A 43 15.10 -14.57 0.66
CA ARG A 43 13.78 -14.88 1.22
C ARG A 43 13.82 -15.29 2.70
N THR A 44 14.81 -16.05 3.15
CA THR A 44 14.91 -16.45 4.56
C THR A 44 15.23 -15.26 5.46
N LYS A 45 16.11 -14.35 5.02
CA LYS A 45 16.44 -13.12 5.75
C LYS A 45 15.28 -12.11 5.71
N ALA A 46 14.61 -11.94 4.57
CA ALA A 46 13.41 -11.10 4.46
C ALA A 46 12.29 -11.55 5.41
N ALA A 47 12.05 -12.85 5.51
CA ALA A 47 11.07 -13.40 6.45
C ALA A 47 11.40 -13.04 7.90
N LYS A 48 12.69 -13.19 8.29
CA LYS A 48 13.17 -12.78 9.62
C LYS A 48 13.03 -11.27 9.85
N LEU A 49 13.33 -10.45 8.85
CA LEU A 49 13.23 -8.98 8.93
C LEU A 49 11.78 -8.48 9.08
N MET A 50 10.82 -9.17 8.46
CA MET A 50 9.39 -8.86 8.63
C MET A 50 8.77 -9.46 9.90
N GLY A 51 9.49 -10.32 10.64
CA GLY A 51 8.92 -11.04 11.79
C GLY A 51 7.97 -12.18 11.39
N GLY A 52 8.06 -12.66 10.14
CA GLY A 52 7.22 -13.74 9.62
C GLY A 52 7.96 -15.06 9.44
N SER A 53 7.20 -16.12 9.18
CA SER A 53 7.78 -17.42 8.80
C SER A 53 8.21 -17.46 7.34
N ARG A 54 9.29 -18.19 7.04
CA ARG A 54 9.75 -18.47 5.66
C ARG A 54 8.62 -19.00 4.78
N ARG A 55 7.77 -19.88 5.33
CA ARG A 55 6.58 -20.44 4.67
C ARG A 55 5.59 -19.34 4.23
N THR A 56 5.31 -18.37 5.11
CA THR A 56 4.41 -17.26 4.80
C THR A 56 4.97 -16.39 3.69
N LEU A 57 6.28 -16.10 3.73
CA LEU A 57 6.92 -15.32 2.68
C LEU A 57 6.90 -16.05 1.33
N HIS A 58 7.25 -17.34 1.29
CA HIS A 58 7.19 -18.14 0.06
C HIS A 58 5.79 -18.15 -0.56
N ARG A 59 4.75 -18.36 0.26
CA ARG A 59 3.36 -18.35 -0.22
C ARG A 59 2.94 -16.98 -0.76
N LYS A 60 3.39 -15.90 -0.14
CA LYS A 60 3.10 -14.54 -0.61
C LYS A 60 3.84 -14.21 -1.91
N ILE A 61 5.10 -14.61 -2.05
CA ILE A 61 5.86 -14.48 -3.33
C ILE A 61 5.21 -15.32 -4.44
N ALA A 62 4.69 -16.51 -4.12
CA ALA A 62 3.95 -17.32 -5.11
C ALA A 62 2.62 -16.66 -5.56
N GLN A 63 1.97 -15.89 -4.67
CA GLN A 63 0.77 -15.12 -5.02
C GLN A 63 1.12 -13.82 -5.76
N TRP A 64 2.26 -13.22 -5.46
CA TRP A 64 2.74 -11.96 -6.01
C TRP A 64 4.18 -12.11 -6.52
N PRO A 65 4.38 -12.76 -7.67
CA PRO A 65 5.72 -12.99 -8.23
C PRO A 65 6.44 -11.67 -8.56
N GLU A 66 5.70 -10.59 -8.80
CA GLU A 66 6.21 -9.23 -8.99
C GLU A 66 7.02 -8.67 -7.81
N LEU A 67 6.89 -9.26 -6.61
CA LEU A 67 7.65 -8.86 -5.43
C LEU A 67 9.04 -9.52 -5.36
N ASP A 68 9.31 -10.54 -6.18
CA ASP A 68 10.57 -11.26 -6.17
C ASP A 68 11.67 -10.43 -6.84
N VAL A 69 12.36 -9.59 -6.05
CA VAL A 69 13.48 -8.74 -6.49
C VAL A 69 14.79 -9.51 -6.74
N THR A 70 14.71 -10.83 -6.87
CA THR A 70 15.88 -11.72 -7.02
C THR A 70 16.39 -11.80 -8.48
N ASP A 71 15.73 -11.13 -9.43
CA ASP A 71 16.02 -11.16 -10.88
C ASP A 71 16.74 -9.91 -11.44
N LYS A 72 17.52 -9.17 -10.63
CA LYS A 72 18.35 -8.05 -11.14
C LYS A 72 19.78 -8.09 -10.63
#